data_AF-A0AAJ6ZS25-F1
#
_entry.id   AF-A0AAJ6ZS25-F1
#
_cell.length_a   1.000
_cell.length_b   1.000
_cell.length_c   1.000
_cell.angle_alpha   90.00
_cell.angle_beta   90.00
_cell.angle_gamma   90.00
#
_symmetry.space_group_name_H-M   'P 1'
#
loop_
_entity.id
_entity.type
_entity.pdbx_description
1 polymer ?
#
loop_
_entity_poly.entity_id
_entity_poly.type
_entity_poly.pdbx_seq_one_letter_code
_entity_poly.pdbx_strand_id
1 'polypeptide(L)'
;MENDKLIESENMELLSFKHPLQNTWSFWMYTNTSKDWSENLVELTTFDTVEDYWSIYHHTKTPSELPIGQGYAVFKKGIRPMWEDPANEQGGRWLLTLDRKRAADLDNIWLYVVLILIGENLPHEEEICGVVVNIRAKCKVGVWMTNLKHEAANLEIGRKLKEQLPTKLRLGLHSHNTNQNIHSL
;
A
#
# COMPACT_ATOMS: atom_id res chain seq x y z
N MET A 1 17.63 -29.10 32.76
CA MET A 1 16.57 -28.39 33.52
C MET A 1 16.88 -26.92 33.74
N GLU A 2 18.01 -26.54 34.33
CA GLU A 2 18.32 -25.10 34.56
C GLU A 2 18.86 -24.40 33.29
N ASN A 3 19.70 -25.08 32.51
CA ASN A 3 20.11 -24.61 31.18
C ASN A 3 18.95 -24.54 30.16
N ASP A 4 17.98 -25.46 30.22
CA ASP A 4 16.83 -25.44 29.31
C ASP A 4 15.93 -24.22 29.56
N LYS A 5 15.76 -23.82 30.83
CA LYS A 5 15.00 -22.62 31.21
C LYS A 5 15.70 -21.32 30.82
N LEU A 6 17.03 -21.26 30.88
CA LEU A 6 17.82 -20.10 30.44
C LEU A 6 17.77 -19.96 28.91
N ILE A 7 17.85 -21.06 28.18
CA ILE A 7 17.71 -21.08 26.72
C ILE A 7 16.27 -20.71 26.32
N GLU A 8 15.24 -21.18 27.03
CA GLU A 8 13.85 -20.77 26.80
C GLU A 8 13.61 -19.29 27.11
N SER A 9 14.21 -18.73 28.17
CA SER A 9 14.07 -17.30 28.50
C SER A 9 14.82 -16.40 27.52
N GLU A 10 16.02 -16.77 27.09
CA GLU A 10 16.77 -16.03 26.07
C GLU A 10 16.08 -16.12 24.69
N ASN A 11 15.51 -17.28 24.34
CA ASN A 11 14.69 -17.41 23.13
C ASN A 11 13.40 -16.58 23.20
N MET A 12 12.82 -16.40 24.39
CA MET A 12 11.64 -15.57 24.61
C MET A 12 11.96 -14.07 24.54
N GLU A 13 13.15 -13.65 24.99
CA GLU A 13 13.65 -12.27 24.81
C GLU A 13 14.03 -11.98 23.35
N LEU A 14 14.63 -12.94 22.63
CA LEU A 14 14.89 -12.86 21.18
C LEU A 14 13.59 -12.78 20.36
N LEU A 15 12.49 -13.38 20.85
CA LEU A 15 11.15 -13.25 20.27
C LEU A 15 10.46 -11.91 20.58
N SER A 16 11.05 -11.04 21.42
CA SER A 16 10.45 -9.77 21.83
C SER A 16 10.91 -8.54 21.04
N PHE A 17 11.95 -8.67 20.22
CA PHE A 17 12.44 -7.57 19.38
C PHE A 17 11.72 -7.57 18.04
N LYS A 18 10.76 -6.65 17.90
CA LYS A 18 10.15 -6.33 16.62
C LYS A 18 11.07 -5.44 15.79
N HIS A 19 10.98 -5.54 14.47
CA HIS A 19 11.76 -4.72 13.55
C HIS A 19 10.99 -3.43 13.22
N PRO A 20 11.46 -2.25 13.69
CA PRO A 20 10.75 -1.00 13.46
C PRO A 20 10.80 -0.60 11.98
N LEU A 21 9.69 -0.03 11.50
CA LEU A 21 9.59 0.63 10.21
C LEU A 21 9.97 2.11 10.35
N GLN A 22 10.39 2.74 9.25
CA GLN A 22 10.71 4.17 9.22
C GLN A 22 9.50 5.05 9.53
N ASN A 23 8.33 4.64 9.05
CA ASN A 23 7.05 5.35 9.21
C ASN A 23 6.03 4.46 9.92
N THR A 24 5.13 5.06 10.69
CA THR A 24 3.88 4.39 11.09
C THR A 24 2.90 4.44 9.92
N TRP A 25 2.24 3.32 9.65
CA TRP A 25 1.27 3.16 8.57
C TRP A 25 -0.11 2.82 9.13
N SER A 26 -1.15 3.29 8.46
CA SER A 26 -2.56 2.93 8.72
C SER A 26 -3.05 2.00 7.62
N PHE A 27 -3.65 0.87 8.01
CA PHE A 27 -4.30 -0.08 7.11
C PHE A 27 -5.81 0.19 7.07
N TRP A 28 -6.34 0.42 5.87
CA TRP A 28 -7.72 0.83 5.63
C TRP A 28 -8.45 -0.17 4.74
N MET A 29 -9.78 -0.22 4.87
CA MET A 29 -10.65 -0.97 3.98
C MET A 29 -11.74 -0.05 3.41
N TYR A 30 -12.00 -0.19 2.11
CA TYR A 30 -13.19 0.34 1.48
C TYR A 30 -14.25 -0.76 1.40
N THR A 31 -15.34 -0.63 2.15
CA THR A 31 -16.34 -1.70 2.35
C THR A 31 -17.43 -1.72 1.28
N ASN A 32 -17.75 -0.56 0.69
CA ASN A 32 -18.81 -0.38 -0.29
C ASN A 32 -20.18 -0.90 0.19
N THR A 33 -20.50 -0.71 1.47
CA THR A 33 -21.73 -1.14 2.14
C THR A 33 -22.76 -0.02 2.31
N SER A 34 -22.35 1.24 2.30
CA SER A 34 -23.21 2.42 2.43
C SER A 34 -23.33 3.20 1.13
N LYS A 35 -24.41 3.97 0.99
CA LYS A 35 -24.56 4.97 -0.08
C LYS A 35 -23.70 6.20 0.18
N ASP A 36 -23.44 6.52 1.44
CA ASP A 36 -22.49 7.58 1.80
C ASP A 36 -21.07 7.03 1.61
N TRP A 37 -20.30 7.67 0.73
CA TRP A 37 -18.94 7.25 0.44
C TRP A 37 -18.04 7.34 1.67
N SER A 38 -18.23 8.36 2.50
CA SER A 38 -17.38 8.62 3.66
C SER A 38 -17.48 7.53 4.73
N GLU A 39 -18.65 6.90 4.86
CA GLU A 39 -18.90 5.77 5.76
C GLU A 39 -18.28 4.46 5.29
N ASN A 40 -17.87 4.38 4.02
CA ASN A 40 -17.31 3.17 3.45
C ASN A 40 -15.80 3.05 3.66
N LEU A 41 -15.12 4.12 4.07
CA LEU A 41 -13.68 4.12 4.30
C LEU A 41 -13.39 3.95 5.79
N VAL A 42 -12.93 2.76 6.16
CA VAL A 42 -12.71 2.37 7.56
C VAL A 42 -11.22 2.14 7.81
N GLU A 43 -10.66 2.83 8.81
CA GLU A 43 -9.32 2.50 9.33
C GLU A 43 -9.44 1.24 10.18
N LEU A 44 -8.71 0.18 9.81
CA LEU A 44 -8.76 -1.09 10.54
C LEU A 44 -7.76 -1.11 11.69
N THR A 45 -6.52 -0.64 11.45
CA THR A 45 -5.46 -0.59 12.45
C THR A 45 -4.29 0.26 11.97
N THR A 46 -3.35 0.57 12.88
CA THR A 46 -2.04 1.15 12.58
C THR A 46 -0.92 0.20 12.96
N PHE A 47 0.21 0.28 12.26
CA PHE A 47 1.40 -0.52 12.53
C PHE A 47 2.68 0.27 12.25
N ASP A 48 3.74 0.01 13.01
CA ASP A 48 5.06 0.62 12.87
C ASP A 48 6.19 -0.42 12.95
N THR A 49 5.85 -1.71 12.85
CA THR A 49 6.82 -2.81 12.80
C THR A 49 6.52 -3.78 11.67
N VAL A 50 7.55 -4.50 11.24
CA VAL A 50 7.46 -5.55 10.21
C VAL A 50 6.53 -6.68 10.66
N GLU A 51 6.63 -7.11 11.92
CA GLU A 51 5.83 -8.19 12.51
C GLU A 51 4.35 -7.82 12.59
N ASP A 52 4.05 -6.56 12.92
CA ASP A 52 2.66 -6.09 12.97
C ASP A 52 2.05 -6.04 11.56
N TYR A 53 2.82 -5.63 10.55
CA TYR A 53 2.38 -5.75 9.16
C TYR A 53 2.07 -7.20 8.78
N TRP A 54 2.99 -8.14 9.07
CA TRP A 54 2.76 -9.55 8.76
C TRP A 54 1.59 -10.14 9.55
N SER A 55 1.37 -9.69 10.79
CA SER A 55 0.19 -10.08 11.56
C SER A 55 -1.11 -9.66 10.86
N ILE A 56 -1.15 -8.45 10.30
CA ILE A 56 -2.30 -7.97 9.50
C ILE A 56 -2.44 -8.81 8.22
N TYR A 57 -1.35 -9.00 7.48
CA TYR A 57 -1.37 -9.72 6.20
C TYR A 57 -1.90 -11.15 6.34
N HIS A 58 -1.48 -11.88 7.38
CA HIS A 58 -1.91 -13.28 7.58
C HIS A 58 -3.34 -13.43 8.13
N HIS A 59 -3.93 -12.37 8.70
CA HIS A 59 -5.27 -12.41 9.30
C HIS A 59 -6.31 -11.61 8.50
N THR A 60 -5.95 -11.09 7.33
CA THR A 60 -6.85 -10.42 6.40
C THR A 60 -6.99 -11.22 5.12
N LYS A 61 -8.10 -11.00 4.40
CA LYS A 61 -8.28 -11.59 3.08
C LYS A 61 -7.28 -10.96 2.10
N THR A 62 -6.84 -11.74 1.13
CA THR A 62 -6.10 -11.18 -0.01
C THR A 62 -7.03 -10.33 -0.88
N PRO A 63 -6.48 -9.38 -1.68
CA PRO A 63 -7.30 -8.56 -2.58
C PRO A 63 -8.19 -9.37 -3.54
N SER A 64 -7.73 -10.52 -4.04
CA SER A 64 -8.49 -11.34 -4.97
C SER A 64 -9.75 -11.98 -4.35
N GLU A 65 -9.73 -12.22 -3.04
CA GLU A 65 -10.83 -12.78 -2.25
C GLU A 65 -11.90 -11.74 -1.87
N LEU A 66 -11.64 -10.45 -2.08
CA LEU A 66 -12.60 -9.40 -1.79
C LEU A 66 -13.74 -9.36 -2.84
N PRO A 67 -14.96 -8.98 -2.41
CA PRO A 67 -16.05 -8.64 -3.31
C PRO A 67 -15.73 -7.50 -4.28
N ILE A 68 -16.38 -7.51 -5.44
CA ILE A 68 -16.37 -6.36 -6.36
C ILE A 68 -16.94 -5.15 -5.63
N GLY A 69 -16.28 -4.01 -5.79
CA GLY A 69 -16.67 -2.78 -5.08
C GLY A 69 -15.71 -2.44 -3.95
N GLN A 70 -15.09 -3.45 -3.33
CA GLN A 70 -14.22 -3.27 -2.17
C GLN A 70 -12.75 -3.02 -2.56
N GLY A 71 -11.95 -2.73 -1.54
CA GLY A 71 -10.53 -2.50 -1.68
C GLY A 71 -9.83 -2.32 -0.34
N TYR A 72 -8.49 -2.30 -0.39
CA TYR A 72 -7.64 -1.97 0.74
C TYR A 72 -6.79 -0.75 0.43
N ALA A 73 -6.32 -0.07 1.48
CA ALA A 73 -5.31 0.95 1.37
C ALA A 73 -4.32 0.89 2.53
N VAL A 74 -3.06 1.25 2.27
CA VAL A 74 -2.00 1.40 3.28
C VAL A 74 -1.38 2.76 3.09
N PHE A 75 -1.55 3.65 4.06
CA PHE A 75 -1.12 5.05 3.98
C PHE A 75 -0.30 5.41 5.20
N LYS A 76 0.63 6.36 5.07
CA LYS A 76 1.34 6.90 6.22
C LYS A 76 0.33 7.44 7.24
N LYS A 77 0.58 7.21 8.52
CA LYS A 77 -0.32 7.60 9.61
C LYS A 77 -0.62 9.09 9.53
N GLY A 78 -1.91 9.43 9.64
CA GLY A 78 -2.39 10.81 9.54
C GLY A 78 -2.78 11.27 8.14
N ILE A 79 -2.48 10.49 7.09
CA ILE A 79 -2.94 10.73 5.72
C ILE A 79 -4.12 9.80 5.42
N ARG A 80 -5.28 10.37 5.13
CA ARG A 80 -6.45 9.58 4.73
C ARG A 80 -6.34 9.21 3.24
N PRO A 81 -6.74 7.99 2.83
CA PRO A 81 -6.72 7.57 1.42
C PRO A 81 -7.88 8.19 0.61
N MET A 82 -7.93 9.52 0.58
CA MET A 82 -8.95 10.32 -0.10
C MET A 82 -8.29 11.55 -0.74
N TRP A 83 -8.82 11.98 -1.89
CA TRP A 83 -8.20 13.05 -2.68
C TRP A 83 -8.39 14.43 -2.02
N GLU A 84 -9.36 14.56 -1.13
CA GLU A 84 -9.64 15.75 -0.33
C GLU A 84 -8.67 15.91 0.86
N ASP A 85 -7.87 14.88 1.18
CA ASP A 85 -6.84 15.01 2.21
C ASP A 85 -5.78 16.04 1.74
N PRO A 86 -5.34 16.99 2.60
CA PRO A 86 -4.36 18.00 2.23
C PRO A 86 -3.05 17.43 1.67
N ALA A 87 -2.66 16.22 2.07
CA ALA A 87 -1.47 15.58 1.55
C ALA A 87 -1.65 15.00 0.13
N ASN A 88 -2.89 14.81 -0.33
CA ASN A 88 -3.20 14.18 -1.62
C ASN A 88 -3.80 15.15 -2.66
N GLU A 89 -4.35 16.30 -2.25
CA GLU A 89 -5.14 17.20 -3.14
C GLU A 89 -4.39 17.71 -4.38
N GLN A 90 -3.07 17.87 -4.29
CA GLN A 90 -2.18 18.30 -5.38
C GLN A 90 -1.45 17.12 -6.04
N GLY A 91 -1.79 15.91 -5.59
CA GLY A 91 -1.11 14.68 -5.87
C GLY A 91 -1.61 13.94 -7.10
N GLY A 92 -1.10 12.73 -7.22
CA GLY A 92 -1.49 11.80 -8.26
C GLY A 92 -1.10 10.38 -7.88
N ARG A 93 -1.21 9.46 -8.83
CA ARG A 93 -0.91 8.05 -8.59
C ARG A 93 -0.24 7.37 -9.76
N TRP A 94 0.75 6.53 -9.44
CA TRP A 94 1.24 5.50 -10.33
C TRP A 94 0.30 4.31 -10.30
N LEU A 95 -0.33 4.01 -11.44
CA LEU A 95 -1.46 3.10 -11.56
C LEU A 95 -1.11 1.88 -12.41
N LEU A 96 -1.28 0.71 -11.82
CA LEU A 96 -1.35 -0.57 -12.51
C LEU A 96 -2.80 -0.98 -12.67
N THR A 97 -3.14 -1.45 -13.86
CA THR A 97 -4.46 -2.02 -14.15
C THR A 97 -4.30 -3.44 -14.67
N LEU A 98 -5.06 -4.37 -14.10
CA LEU A 98 -5.06 -5.78 -14.50
C LEU A 98 -6.46 -6.37 -14.47
N ASP A 99 -6.65 -7.43 -15.26
CA ASP A 99 -7.89 -8.18 -15.26
C ASP A 99 -8.02 -8.96 -13.95
N ARG A 100 -9.22 -8.98 -13.35
CA ARG A 100 -9.47 -9.72 -12.12
C ARG A 100 -9.17 -11.22 -12.24
N LYS A 101 -9.24 -11.78 -13.46
CA LYS A 101 -8.86 -13.19 -13.72
C LYS A 101 -7.40 -13.49 -13.37
N ARG A 102 -6.53 -12.46 -13.30
CA ARG A 102 -5.14 -12.56 -12.88
C ARG A 102 -5.03 -12.43 -11.35
N ALA A 103 -5.76 -13.29 -10.62
CA ALA A 103 -5.90 -13.22 -9.16
C ALA A 103 -4.56 -13.28 -8.43
N ALA A 104 -3.73 -14.29 -8.73
CA ALA A 104 -2.41 -14.43 -8.11
C ALA A 104 -1.48 -13.24 -8.39
N ASP A 105 -1.52 -12.69 -9.60
CA ASP A 105 -0.73 -11.50 -9.94
C ASP A 105 -1.20 -10.28 -9.15
N LEU A 106 -2.51 -10.13 -8.91
CA LEU A 106 -3.05 -9.04 -8.11
C LEU A 106 -2.57 -9.10 -6.67
N ASP A 107 -2.65 -10.28 -6.06
CA ASP A 107 -2.25 -10.48 -4.66
C ASP A 107 -0.74 -10.27 -4.49
N ASN A 108 0.07 -10.78 -5.43
CA ASN A 108 1.52 -10.58 -5.45
C ASN A 108 1.90 -9.11 -5.67
N ILE A 109 1.28 -8.43 -6.64
CA ILE A 109 1.55 -7.00 -6.89
C ILE A 109 1.18 -6.18 -5.66
N TRP A 110 0.02 -6.42 -5.05
CA TRP A 110 -0.38 -5.73 -3.82
C TRP A 110 0.65 -5.93 -2.71
N LEU A 111 1.00 -7.19 -2.41
CA LEU A 111 2.00 -7.51 -1.40
C LEU A 111 3.34 -6.81 -1.69
N TYR A 112 3.88 -6.94 -2.91
CA TYR A 112 5.16 -6.34 -3.24
C TYR A 112 5.14 -4.83 -3.16
N VAL A 113 4.08 -4.16 -3.63
CA VAL A 113 3.99 -2.70 -3.52
C VAL A 113 3.96 -2.26 -2.05
N VAL A 114 3.20 -2.94 -1.19
CA VAL A 114 3.18 -2.62 0.24
C VAL A 114 4.56 -2.83 0.87
N LEU A 115 5.22 -3.96 0.60
CA LEU A 115 6.57 -4.24 1.10
C LEU A 115 7.62 -3.22 0.62
N ILE A 116 7.53 -2.78 -0.64
CA ILE A 116 8.39 -1.73 -1.20
C ILE A 116 8.21 -0.42 -0.44
N LEU A 117 6.96 -0.04 -0.15
CA LEU A 117 6.63 1.20 0.57
C LEU A 117 7.09 1.14 2.02
N ILE A 118 6.64 0.15 2.79
CA ILE A 118 6.95 0.10 4.23
C ILE A 118 8.45 -0.13 4.49
N GLY A 119 9.16 -0.77 3.55
CA GLY A 119 10.60 -0.95 3.59
C GLY A 119 11.41 0.21 3.03
N GLU A 120 10.77 1.33 2.65
CA GLU A 120 11.40 2.54 2.10
C GLU A 120 12.35 2.24 0.92
N ASN A 121 11.94 1.34 0.02
CA ASN A 121 12.75 0.89 -1.12
C ASN A 121 12.58 1.75 -2.39
N LEU A 122 12.03 2.96 -2.25
CA LEU A 122 11.84 3.96 -3.30
C LEU A 122 12.53 5.26 -2.89
N PRO A 123 13.09 6.03 -3.85
CA PRO A 123 13.66 7.34 -3.56
C PRO A 123 12.55 8.38 -3.28
N HIS A 124 12.90 9.51 -2.66
CA HIS A 124 11.99 10.62 -2.35
C HIS A 124 10.76 10.13 -1.57
N GLU A 125 10.99 9.38 -0.50
CA GLU A 125 9.94 8.76 0.30
C GLU A 125 8.93 9.78 0.83
N GLU A 126 9.33 11.01 1.10
CA GLU A 126 8.49 12.14 1.51
C GLU A 126 7.39 12.46 0.49
N GLU A 127 7.62 12.14 -0.78
CA GLU A 127 6.63 12.34 -1.85
C GLU A 127 5.54 11.26 -1.85
N ILE A 128 5.72 10.15 -1.13
CA ILE A 128 4.81 9.00 -1.14
C ILE A 128 3.83 9.08 0.03
N CYS A 129 2.54 9.01 -0.29
CA CYS A 129 1.45 9.01 0.69
C CYS A 129 1.04 7.58 1.10
N GLY A 130 0.93 6.68 0.12
CA GLY A 130 0.42 5.33 0.35
C GLY A 130 0.08 4.56 -0.91
N VAL A 131 -0.61 3.43 -0.76
CA VAL A 131 -1.07 2.58 -1.85
C VAL A 131 -2.52 2.15 -1.65
N VAL A 132 -3.27 2.06 -2.75
CA VAL A 132 -4.65 1.54 -2.78
C VAL A 132 -4.76 0.39 -3.76
N VAL A 133 -5.51 -0.66 -3.40
CA VAL A 133 -6.01 -1.69 -4.32
C VAL A 133 -7.54 -1.64 -4.38
N ASN A 134 -8.10 -1.57 -5.60
CA ASN A 134 -9.54 -1.56 -5.84
C ASN A 134 -9.96 -2.76 -6.67
N ILE A 135 -10.98 -3.49 -6.19
CA ILE A 135 -11.50 -4.68 -6.84
C ILE A 135 -12.67 -4.32 -7.75
N ARG A 136 -12.47 -4.50 -9.05
CA ARG A 136 -13.42 -4.25 -10.13
C ARG A 136 -13.21 -5.32 -11.22
N ALA A 137 -13.93 -5.24 -12.33
CA ALA A 137 -13.64 -6.10 -13.49
C ALA A 137 -12.19 -5.94 -13.99
N LYS A 138 -11.71 -4.68 -13.98
CA LYS A 138 -10.30 -4.32 -14.09
C LYS A 138 -9.83 -3.80 -12.74
N CYS A 139 -9.12 -4.64 -11.98
CA CYS A 139 -8.54 -4.25 -10.71
C CYS A 139 -7.49 -3.17 -10.91
N LYS A 140 -7.32 -2.32 -9.90
CA LYS A 140 -6.40 -1.19 -9.92
C LYS A 140 -5.55 -1.19 -8.67
N VAL A 141 -4.24 -1.15 -8.83
CA VAL A 141 -3.28 -0.91 -7.74
C VAL A 141 -2.61 0.43 -8.01
N GLY A 142 -2.70 1.36 -7.07
CA GLY A 142 -2.22 2.73 -7.24
C GLY A 142 -1.37 3.20 -6.07
N VAL A 143 -0.13 3.60 -6.33
CA VAL A 143 0.75 4.28 -5.36
C VAL A 143 0.52 5.78 -5.47
N TRP A 144 0.18 6.43 -4.36
CA TRP A 144 -0.22 7.84 -4.29
C TRP A 144 0.95 8.73 -3.92
N MET A 145 1.05 9.84 -4.63
CA MET A 145 2.08 10.86 -4.56
C MET A 145 1.48 12.14 -4.00
N THR A 146 2.23 12.89 -3.19
CA THR A 146 1.72 14.10 -2.54
C THR A 146 1.57 15.27 -3.51
N ASN A 147 2.52 15.44 -4.44
CA ASN A 147 2.53 16.59 -5.33
C ASN A 147 3.06 16.25 -6.73
N LEU A 148 2.22 16.43 -7.75
CA LEU A 148 2.62 16.16 -9.13
C LEU A 148 3.58 17.19 -9.72
N LYS A 149 3.75 18.36 -9.09
CA LYS A 149 4.70 19.38 -9.55
C LYS A 149 6.16 18.96 -9.34
N HIS A 150 6.42 17.98 -8.48
CA HIS A 150 7.76 17.42 -8.26
C HIS A 150 8.07 16.36 -9.32
N GLU A 151 8.04 16.76 -10.60
CA GLU A 151 8.06 15.85 -11.76
C GLU A 151 9.27 14.89 -11.75
N ALA A 152 10.46 15.38 -11.42
CA ALA A 152 11.67 14.58 -11.38
C ALA A 152 11.58 13.45 -10.35
N ALA A 153 11.16 13.76 -9.12
CA ALA A 153 10.97 12.79 -8.04
C ALA A 153 9.89 11.76 -8.41
N ASN A 154 8.73 12.24 -8.92
CA ASN A 154 7.64 11.37 -9.36
C ASN A 154 8.08 10.38 -10.44
N LEU A 155 8.88 10.82 -11.42
CA LEU A 155 9.40 9.96 -12.49
C LEU A 155 10.43 8.95 -11.98
N GLU A 156 11.31 9.35 -11.06
CA GLU A 156 12.29 8.45 -10.47
C GLU A 156 11.63 7.35 -9.64
N ILE A 157 10.64 7.72 -8.81
CA ILE A 157 9.80 6.79 -8.07
C ILE A 157 9.11 5.80 -9.02
N GLY A 158 8.48 6.30 -10.07
CA GLY A 158 7.79 5.46 -11.05
C GLY A 158 8.72 4.45 -11.73
N ARG A 159 9.93 4.89 -12.12
CA ARG A 159 10.94 4.01 -12.73
C ARG A 159 11.38 2.94 -11.75
N LYS A 160 11.71 3.31 -10.51
CA LYS A 160 12.18 2.36 -9.50
C LYS A 160 11.10 1.35 -9.12
N LEU A 161 9.86 1.81 -8.97
CA LEU A 161 8.70 0.95 -8.74
C LEU A 161 8.51 -0.04 -9.90
N LYS A 162 8.62 0.44 -11.14
CA LYS A 162 8.48 -0.40 -12.34
C LYS A 162 9.58 -1.46 -12.44
N GLU A 163 10.80 -1.14 -12.04
CA GLU A 163 11.94 -2.07 -12.01
C GLU A 163 11.78 -3.19 -10.98
N GLN A 164 11.27 -2.87 -9.79
CA GLN A 164 11.14 -3.83 -8.68
C GLN A 164 9.94 -4.77 -8.82
N LEU A 165 8.89 -4.36 -9.55
CA LEU A 165 7.70 -5.19 -9.69
C LEU A 165 7.88 -6.27 -10.77
N PRO A 166 7.56 -7.55 -10.47
CA PRO A 166 7.71 -8.66 -11.41
C PRO A 166 6.58 -8.71 -12.44
N THR A 167 6.31 -7.60 -13.14
CA THR A 167 5.20 -7.48 -14.08
C THR A 167 5.52 -6.63 -15.31
N LYS A 168 5.06 -7.11 -16.46
CA LYS A 168 5.11 -6.37 -17.74
C LYS A 168 3.96 -5.38 -17.91
N LEU A 169 3.06 -5.25 -16.94
CA LEU A 169 1.95 -4.30 -16.99
C LEU A 169 2.44 -2.86 -17.09
N ARG A 170 1.82 -2.05 -17.94
CA ARG A 170 2.09 -0.61 -18.06
C ARG A 170 1.77 0.09 -16.73
N LEU A 171 2.68 0.95 -16.29
CA LEU A 171 2.53 1.79 -15.10
C LEU A 171 2.26 3.23 -15.56
N GLY A 172 1.08 3.78 -15.27
CA GLY A 172 0.69 5.13 -15.71
C GLY A 172 0.65 6.11 -14.54
N LEU A 173 1.16 7.33 -14.69
CA LEU A 173 0.99 8.41 -13.73
C LEU A 173 -0.29 9.19 -14.04
N HIS A 174 -1.20 9.28 -13.08
CA HIS A 174 -2.48 9.98 -13.24
C HIS A 174 -2.71 10.99 -12.13
N SER A 175 -3.24 12.17 -12.47
CA SER A 175 -3.77 13.09 -11.45
C SER A 175 -5.05 12.55 -10.79
N HIS A 176 -5.21 12.81 -9.49
CA HIS A 176 -6.43 12.48 -8.77
C HIS A 176 -7.66 13.20 -9.34
N ASN A 177 -7.53 14.49 -9.67
CA ASN A 177 -8.65 15.36 -10.01
C ASN A 177 -9.17 15.17 -11.44
N THR A 178 -8.27 14.86 -12.39
CA THR A 178 -8.65 14.77 -13.81
C THR A 178 -8.69 13.34 -14.34
N ASN A 179 -8.16 12.36 -13.58
CA ASN A 179 -7.83 11.01 -14.06
C ASN A 179 -7.00 10.99 -15.38
N GLN A 180 -6.46 12.14 -15.79
CA GLN A 180 -5.67 12.29 -17.00
C GLN A 180 -4.36 11.54 -16.83
N ASN A 181 -3.99 10.76 -17.85
CA ASN A 181 -2.68 10.15 -17.91
C ASN A 181 -1.64 11.23 -18.25
N ILE A 182 -0.68 11.43 -17.34
CA ILE A 182 0.40 12.41 -17.45
C ILE A 182 1.64 11.75 -18.04
N HIS A 183 1.94 10.52 -17.61
CA HIS A 183 3.15 9.79 -18.02
C HIS A 183 2.92 8.28 -17.99
N SER A 184 3.72 7.49 -18.72
CA SER A 184 3.68 6.04 -18.61
C SER A 184 5.03 5.36 -18.77
N LEU A 185 5.18 4.23 -18.10
CA LEU A 185 6.35 3.37 -18.05
C LEU A 185 5.98 1.90 -18.33
#